data_AF-R5MDX9-F1
#
_entry.id   AF-R5MDX9-F1
#
_cell.length_a   1.000
_cell.length_b   1.000
_cell.length_c   1.000
_cell.angle_alpha   90.00
_cell.angle_beta   90.00
_cell.angle_gamma   90.00
#
_symmetry.space_group_name_H-M   'P 1'
#
loop_
_entity.id
_entity.type
_entity.pdbx_description
1 polymer ?
#
loop_
_entity_poly.entity_id
_entity_poly.type
_entity_poly.pdbx_seq_one_letter_code
_entity_poly.pdbx_strand_id
1 'polypeptide(L)' 'MYVIELFVFTLRLFKIKIQKIMNELIAKIKELNAALVADAELQVAKGNKAAGTRARKVSLELEKVLKEFRRVSLEESKK' A
#
# COMPACT_ATOMS: atom_id res chain seq x y z
N MET A 1 0.85 12.13 -37.53
CA MET A 1 0.42 13.06 -36.45
C MET A 1 -0.53 12.39 -35.46
N TYR A 2 -1.75 11.97 -35.86
CA TYR A 2 -2.73 11.33 -34.96
C TYR A 2 -2.26 10.05 -34.24
N VAL A 3 -1.49 9.19 -34.91
CA VAL A 3 -0.97 7.95 -34.30
C VAL A 3 0.01 8.24 -33.16
N ILE A 4 0.81 9.31 -33.28
CA ILE A 4 1.79 9.71 -32.25
C ILE A 4 1.06 10.33 -31.06
N GLU A 5 0.07 11.19 -31.30
CA GLU A 5 -0.78 11.75 -30.23
C GLU A 5 -1.52 10.66 -29.44
N LEU A 6 -2.05 9.65 -30.14
CA LEU A 6 -2.71 8.51 -29.50
C LEU A 6 -1.74 7.67 -28.66
N PHE A 7 -0.51 7.49 -29.12
CA PHE A 7 0.55 6.80 -28.36
C PHE A 7 0.96 7.59 -27.10
N VAL A 8 1.16 8.90 -27.22
CA VAL A 8 1.49 9.76 -26.07
C VAL A 8 0.33 9.81 -25.06
N PHE A 9 -0.91 9.83 -25.53
CA PHE A 9 -2.10 9.80 -24.68
C PHE A 9 -2.22 8.50 -23.88
N THR A 10 -1.98 7.35 -24.50
CA THR A 10 -2.04 6.04 -23.82
C THR A 10 -0.94 5.89 -22.77
N LEU A 11 0.28 6.39 -23.04
CA LEU A 11 1.35 6.45 -22.04
C LEU A 11 0.99 7.34 -20.83
N ARG A 12 0.33 8.48 -21.08
CA ARG A 12 -0.15 9.37 -20.01
C ARG A 12 -1.19 8.69 -19.13
N LEU A 13 -2.18 8.02 -19.74
CA LEU A 13 -3.20 7.27 -18.99
C LEU A 13 -2.59 6.15 -18.13
N PHE A 14 -1.60 5.43 -18.67
CA PHE A 14 -0.91 4.41 -17.92
C PHE A 14 -0.17 4.99 -16.68
N LYS A 15 0.56 6.09 -16.85
CA LYS A 15 1.29 6.75 -15.74
C LYS A 15 0.35 7.21 -14.63
N ILE A 16 -0.80 7.80 -15.01
CA ILE A 16 -1.84 8.21 -14.06
C ILE A 16 -2.39 7.00 -13.29
N LYS A 17 -2.60 5.87 -13.97
CA LYS A 17 -3.08 4.63 -13.35
C LYS A 17 -2.09 4.09 -12.30
N ILE A 18 -0.79 4.01 -12.63
CA ILE A 18 0.24 3.55 -11.68
C ILE A 18 0.32 4.49 -10.48
N GLN A 19 0.35 5.81 -10.71
CA GLN A 19 0.42 6.79 -9.63
C GLN A 19 -0.76 6.66 -8.66
N LYS A 20 -1.97 6.42 -9.19
CA LYS A 20 -3.16 6.18 -8.37
C LYS A 20 -3.02 4.91 -7.51
N ILE A 21 -2.60 3.80 -8.10
CA ILE A 21 -2.37 2.53 -7.38
C ILE A 21 -1.33 2.72 -6.27
N MET A 22 -0.22 3.41 -6.56
CA MET A 22 0.82 3.66 -5.58
C MET A 22 0.31 4.49 -4.40
N ASN A 23 -0.47 5.54 -4.67
CA ASN A 23 -1.05 6.39 -3.63
C ASN A 23 -2.04 5.61 -2.75
N GLU A 24 -2.86 4.73 -3.34
CA GLU A 24 -3.79 3.87 -2.60
C GLU A 24 -3.06 2.87 -1.69
N LEU A 25 -1.96 2.27 -2.16
CA LEU A 25 -1.12 1.38 -1.36
C LEU A 25 -0.48 2.13 -0.19
N ILE A 26 0.04 3.34 -0.41
CA ILE A 26 0.61 4.19 0.65
C ILE A 26 -0.46 4.55 1.69
N ALA A 27 -1.68 4.87 1.26
CA ALA A 27 -2.78 5.18 2.17
C ALA A 27 -3.11 3.97 3.06
N LYS A 28 -3.25 2.77 2.47
CA LYS A 28 -3.48 1.52 3.22
C LYS A 28 -2.35 1.21 4.19
N ILE A 29 -1.09 1.41 3.80
CA ILE A 29 0.07 1.22 4.69
C ILE A 29 -0.04 2.12 5.92
N LYS A 30 -0.36 3.41 5.74
CA LYS A 30 -0.51 4.36 6.85
C LYS A 30 -1.62 3.94 7.81
N GLU A 31 -2.77 3.54 7.27
CA GLU A 31 -3.92 3.10 8.06
C GLU A 31 -3.61 1.83 8.86
N LEU A 32 -3.09 0.79 8.20
CA LEU A 32 -2.74 -0.47 8.85
C LEU A 32 -1.62 -0.27 9.88
N ASN A 33 -0.63 0.57 9.60
CA ASN A 33 0.44 0.84 10.56
C ASN A 33 -0.08 1.59 11.81
N ALA A 34 -0.99 2.56 11.64
CA ALA A 34 -1.62 3.25 12.76
C ALA A 34 -2.45 2.28 13.62
N ALA A 35 -3.23 1.39 12.99
CA ALA A 35 -4.00 0.37 13.68
C ALA A 35 -3.10 -0.64 14.43
N LEU A 36 -1.99 -1.04 13.81
CA LEU A 36 -1.00 -1.93 14.43
C LEU A 36 -0.39 -1.31 15.69
N VAL A 37 0.06 -0.06 15.60
CA VAL A 37 0.65 0.67 16.74
C VAL A 37 -0.37 0.83 17.86
N ALA A 38 -1.59 1.25 17.55
CA ALA A 38 -2.65 1.41 18.55
C ALA A 38 -2.98 0.09 19.27
N ASP A 39 -3.13 -1.02 18.54
CA ASP A 39 -3.39 -2.32 19.15
C ASP A 39 -2.16 -2.86 19.93
N ALA A 40 -0.94 -2.61 19.47
CA ALA A 40 0.28 -2.98 20.18
C ALA A 40 0.44 -2.20 21.49
N GLU A 41 0.19 -0.90 21.48
CA GLU A 41 0.19 -0.05 22.68
C GLU A 41 -0.89 -0.51 23.67
N LEU A 42 -2.08 -0.86 23.20
CA LEU A 42 -3.14 -1.43 24.05
C LEU A 42 -2.75 -2.79 24.64
N GLN A 43 -2.02 -3.62 23.88
CA GLN A 43 -1.51 -4.89 24.38
C GLN A 43 -0.45 -4.67 25.48
N VAL A 44 0.49 -3.74 25.29
CA VAL A 44 1.55 -3.43 26.27
C VAL A 44 0.98 -2.76 27.51
N ALA A 45 0.08 -1.79 27.36
CA ALA A 45 -0.44 -1.00 28.48
C ALA A 45 -1.51 -1.73 29.31
N LYS A 46 -2.37 -2.52 28.68
CA LYS A 46 -3.53 -3.16 29.36
C LYS A 46 -3.47 -4.69 29.40
N GLY A 47 -2.43 -5.32 28.84
CA GLY A 47 -2.34 -6.78 28.75
C GLY A 47 -3.47 -7.42 27.93
N ASN A 48 -4.11 -6.64 27.05
CA ASN A 48 -5.30 -7.07 26.33
C ASN A 48 -4.95 -8.12 25.26
N LYS A 49 -5.22 -9.40 25.56
CA LYS A 49 -4.97 -10.53 24.64
C LYS A 49 -5.66 -10.36 23.28
N ALA A 50 -6.84 -9.71 23.23
CA ALA A 50 -7.54 -9.44 21.98
C ALA A 50 -6.81 -8.40 21.11
N ALA A 51 -6.16 -7.42 21.73
CA ALA A 51 -5.36 -6.42 21.02
C ALA A 51 -4.15 -7.07 20.35
N GLY A 52 -3.49 -8.03 21.00
CA GLY A 52 -2.40 -8.79 20.38
C GLY A 52 -2.83 -9.64 19.18
N THR A 53 -4.01 -10.26 19.23
CA THR A 53 -4.56 -10.98 18.07
C THR A 53 -4.88 -10.03 16.91
N ARG A 54 -5.40 -8.83 17.19
CA ARG A 54 -5.68 -7.81 16.17
C ARG A 54 -4.38 -7.24 15.59
N ALA A 55 -3.40 -6.88 16.41
CA ALA A 55 -2.08 -6.44 15.97
C ALA A 55 -1.42 -7.48 15.04
N ARG A 56 -1.51 -8.78 15.39
CA ARG A 56 -0.99 -9.86 14.54
C ARG A 56 -1.72 -9.93 13.19
N LYS A 57 -3.05 -9.79 13.17
CA LYS A 57 -3.84 -9.80 11.92
C LYS A 57 -3.46 -8.61 11.03
N VAL A 58 -3.38 -7.42 11.61
CA VAL A 58 -3.01 -6.19 10.90
C VAL A 58 -1.57 -6.27 10.37
N SER A 59 -0.63 -6.85 11.14
CA SER A 59 0.74 -7.09 10.69
C SER A 59 0.82 -8.01 9.46
N LEU A 60 0.00 -9.07 9.41
CA LEU A 60 -0.04 -9.99 8.26
C LEU A 60 -0.62 -9.30 7.01
N GLU A 61 -1.60 -8.41 7.20
CA GLU A 61 -2.19 -7.65 6.11
C GLU A 61 -1.22 -6.58 5.59
N LEU A 62 -0.53 -5.89 6.51
CA LEU A 62 0.52 -4.92 6.19
C LEU A 62 1.64 -5.55 5.38
N GLU A 63 2.08 -6.77 5.72
CA GLU A 63 3.10 -7.50 4.96
C GLU A 63 2.70 -7.74 3.49
N LYS A 64 1.44 -8.09 3.24
CA LYS A 64 0.91 -8.29 1.87
C LYS A 64 0.94 -6.99 1.08
N VAL A 65 0.47 -5.90 1.69
CA VAL A 65 0.45 -4.57 1.05
C VAL A 65 1.87 -4.09 0.77
N LEU A 66 2.83 -4.32 1.67
CA LEU A 66 4.25 -3.98 1.45
C LEU A 66 4.88 -4.78 0.31
N LYS A 67 4.55 -6.07 0.19
CA LYS A 67 5.00 -6.90 -0.94
C LYS A 67 4.42 -6.39 -2.27
N GLU A 68 3.15 -6.00 -2.28
CA GLU A 68 2.50 -5.44 -3.47
C GLU A 68 3.09 -4.07 -3.85
N PHE A 69 3.31 -3.20 -2.87
CA PHE A 69 4.04 -1.93 -3.04
C PHE A 69 5.41 -2.16 -3.68
N ARG A 70 6.19 -3.11 -3.18
CA ARG A 70 7.48 -3.48 -3.76
C ARG A 70 7.36 -3.96 -5.21
N ARG A 71 6.36 -4.80 -5.51
CA ARG A 71 6.13 -5.31 -6.88
C ARG A 71 5.81 -4.18 -7.85
N VAL A 72 4.85 -3.32 -7.50
CA VAL A 72 4.43 -2.17 -8.33
C VAL A 72 5.59 -1.18 -8.50
N SER A 73 6.36 -0.92 -7.45
CA SER A 73 7.53 -0.03 -7.52
C SER A 73 8.61 -0.56 -8.48
N LEU A 74 8.83 -1.88 -8.53
CA LEU A 74 9.80 -2.50 -9.44
C LEU A 74 9.28 -2.59 -10.89
N GLU A 75 7.97 -2.67 -11.10
CA GLU A 75 7.38 -2.60 -12.44
C GLU A 75 7.50 -1.18 -13.01
N GLU A 76 7.33 -0.15 -12.19
CA GLU A 76 7.50 1.25 -12.62
C GLU A 76 8.97 1.60 -12.88
N SER A 77 9.93 1.06 -12.12
CA SER A 77 11.36 1.36 -12.32
C SER A 77 11.97 0.73 -13.59
N LYS A 78 11.23 -0.13 -14.30
CA LYS A 78 11.66 -0.77 -15.55
C LYS A 78 11.21 0.00 -16.80
N LYS A 79 10.48 1.09 -16.62
CA LYS A 79 10.06 2.01 -17.68
C LYS A 79 11.05 3.15 -17.86
#